data_AF-A0A9X3IV29-F1
#
_entry.id   AF-A0A9X3IV29-F1
#
_cell.length_a   1.000
_cell.length_b   1.000
_cell.length_c   1.000
_cell.angle_alpha   90.00
_cell.angle_beta   90.00
_cell.angle_gamma   90.00
#
_symmetry.space_group_name_H-M   'P 1'
#
loop_
_entity.id
_entity.type
_entity.pdbx_description
1 polymer ?
#
loop_
_entity_poly.entity_id
_entity_poly.type
_entity_poly.pdbx_seq_one_letter_code
_entity_poly.pdbx_strand_id
1 'polypeptide(L)'
;MRTMLARLGLLLALTGCPAAEDEEVALTLVDDASCTPARLTALASVSVEVYGVDDGALCTLARRCVTLDAVTTVAALEAALRAAMQPLIDAPLAETRQIAVLGHDRLGCGEDDRELCGFADIADVEGDALPVALRCGPAICPDSVPPFCP
;
A
#
# COMPACT_ATOMS: atom_id res chain seq x y z
N MET A 1 -58.57 -7.87 43.52
CA MET A 1 -57.59 -8.93 43.18
C MET A 1 -56.59 -8.34 42.19
N ARG A 2 -55.29 -8.54 42.46
CA ARG A 2 -54.17 -8.53 41.49
C ARG A 2 -53.73 -7.16 40.95
N THR A 3 -52.62 -6.60 41.47
CA THR A 3 -51.21 -6.66 40.97
C THR A 3 -51.00 -5.75 39.74
N MET A 4 -49.88 -5.06 39.50
CA MET A 4 -48.53 -5.03 40.06
C MET A 4 -47.82 -3.79 39.47
N LEU A 5 -46.81 -3.26 40.17
CA LEU A 5 -45.75 -2.42 39.60
C LEU A 5 -45.10 -3.10 38.39
N ALA A 6 -44.75 -2.32 37.36
CA ALA A 6 -43.51 -2.57 36.60
C ALA A 6 -43.06 -1.30 35.85
N ARG A 7 -42.08 -0.61 36.43
CA ARG A 7 -41.15 0.26 35.70
C ARG A 7 -40.40 -0.63 34.71
N LEU A 8 -40.58 -0.43 33.40
CA LEU A 8 -39.70 -1.03 32.40
C LEU A 8 -38.71 0.04 31.95
N GLY A 9 -37.55 0.05 32.62
CA GLY A 9 -36.37 0.73 32.14
C GLY A 9 -35.88 0.02 30.88
N LEU A 10 -35.89 0.73 29.76
CA LEU A 10 -35.37 0.25 28.49
C LEU A 10 -33.84 0.30 28.55
N LEU A 11 -33.22 -0.83 28.90
CA LEU A 11 -31.78 -1.05 28.79
C LEU A 11 -31.43 -1.14 27.30
N LEU A 12 -30.89 -0.04 26.76
CA LEU A 12 -30.18 -0.03 25.49
C LEU A 12 -28.88 -0.83 25.65
N ALA A 13 -28.92 -2.11 25.28
CA ALA A 13 -27.73 -2.90 25.00
C ALA A 13 -27.18 -2.44 23.64
N LEU A 14 -26.30 -1.44 23.66
CA LEU A 14 -25.38 -1.19 22.56
C LEU A 14 -24.44 -2.40 22.51
N THR A 15 -24.73 -3.33 21.61
CA THR A 15 -23.74 -4.32 21.16
C THR A 15 -22.61 -3.54 20.50
N GLY A 16 -21.55 -3.27 21.28
CA GLY A 16 -20.29 -2.79 20.74
C GLY A 16 -19.74 -3.87 19.83
N CYS A 17 -19.89 -3.68 18.52
CA CYS A 17 -18.92 -4.24 17.59
C CYS A 17 -17.55 -3.76 18.07
N PRO A 18 -16.58 -4.65 18.37
CA PRO A 18 -15.20 -4.19 18.38
C PRO A 18 -14.96 -3.65 16.97
N ALA A 19 -14.69 -2.36 16.85
CA ALA A 19 -14.08 -1.86 15.62
C ALA A 19 -12.81 -2.69 15.46
N ALA A 20 -12.65 -3.36 14.33
CA ALA A 20 -11.34 -3.85 13.95
C ALA A 20 -10.44 -2.62 14.01
N GLU A 21 -9.42 -2.64 14.86
CA GLU A 21 -8.42 -1.59 14.86
C GLU A 21 -7.75 -1.70 13.48
N ASP A 22 -8.00 -0.72 12.61
CA ASP A 22 -7.35 -0.66 11.31
C ASP A 22 -5.85 -0.55 11.59
N GLU A 23 -5.13 -1.64 11.35
CA GLU A 23 -3.70 -1.70 11.57
C GLU A 23 -3.02 -0.94 10.44
N GLU A 24 -2.61 0.30 10.73
CA GLU A 24 -1.94 1.17 9.77
C GLU A 24 -0.44 0.87 9.73
N VAL A 25 0.07 0.49 8.55
CA VAL A 25 1.50 0.30 8.31
C VAL A 25 1.99 1.39 7.35
N ALA A 26 2.98 2.17 7.79
CA ALA A 26 3.62 3.19 6.96
C ALA A 26 4.67 2.56 6.04
N LEU A 27 4.89 3.14 4.85
CA LEU A 27 6.02 2.76 4.00
C LEU A 27 7.25 3.61 4.35
N THR A 28 8.40 2.95 4.42
CA THR A 28 9.73 3.59 4.46
C THR A 28 10.52 3.13 3.26
N LEU A 29 10.95 4.05 2.40
CA LEU A 29 11.65 3.74 1.17
C LEU A 29 13.17 3.75 1.40
N VAL A 30 13.83 2.66 1.03
CA VAL A 30 15.29 2.50 1.16
C VAL A 30 15.88 2.32 -0.23
N ASP A 31 16.75 3.22 -0.67
CA ASP A 31 17.35 3.17 -2.01
C ASP A 31 18.78 2.65 -2.03
N ASP A 32 19.27 2.36 -3.24
CA ASP A 32 20.69 2.15 -3.50
C ASP A 32 21.23 3.19 -4.49
N ALA A 33 22.51 3.04 -4.86
CA ALA A 33 23.19 3.95 -5.78
C ALA A 33 22.57 4.05 -7.19
N SER A 34 21.64 3.16 -7.56
CA SER A 34 20.94 3.24 -8.85
C SER A 34 19.93 4.39 -8.91
N CYS A 35 19.39 4.81 -7.76
CA CYS A 35 18.38 5.87 -7.65
C CYS A 35 18.98 7.27 -7.69
N THR A 36 19.64 7.56 -8.81
CA THR A 36 20.18 8.88 -9.10
C THR A 36 19.05 9.90 -9.32
N PRO A 37 19.30 11.21 -9.09
CA PRO A 37 18.32 12.25 -9.37
C PRO A 37 17.80 12.22 -10.81
N ALA A 38 18.65 11.93 -11.79
CA ALA A 38 18.26 11.84 -13.19
C ALA A 38 17.23 10.72 -13.45
N ARG A 39 17.38 9.57 -12.77
CA ARG A 39 16.43 8.46 -12.87
C ARG A 39 15.10 8.78 -12.18
N LEU A 40 15.16 9.37 -10.99
CA LEU A 40 13.95 9.74 -10.25
C LEU A 40 13.15 10.83 -10.96
N THR A 41 13.82 11.80 -11.60
CA THR A 41 13.15 12.87 -12.35
C THR A 41 12.49 12.37 -13.64
N ALA A 42 12.92 11.20 -14.14
CA ALA A 42 12.31 10.58 -15.31
C ALA A 42 10.95 9.93 -14.99
N LEU A 43 10.62 9.74 -13.72
CA LEU A 43 9.35 9.17 -13.30
C LEU A 43 8.23 10.20 -13.40
N ALA A 44 7.15 9.84 -14.09
CA ALA A 44 5.91 10.63 -14.16
C ALA A 44 4.90 10.21 -13.09
N SER A 45 4.88 8.92 -12.72
CA SER A 45 4.03 8.39 -11.66
C SER A 45 4.63 7.17 -10.97
N VAL A 46 4.07 6.83 -9.82
CA VAL A 46 4.38 5.60 -9.08
C VAL A 46 3.09 4.87 -8.76
N SER A 47 3.08 3.55 -8.98
CA SER A 47 2.08 2.65 -8.42
C SER A 47 2.54 2.12 -7.07
N VAL A 48 1.61 2.09 -6.12
CA VAL A 48 1.74 1.28 -4.91
C VAL A 48 0.71 0.17 -5.03
N GLU A 49 1.17 -1.06 -4.97
CA GLU A 49 0.35 -2.25 -5.21
C GLU A 49 0.44 -3.20 -4.03
N VAL A 50 -0.69 -3.81 -3.71
CA VAL A 50 -0.78 -4.81 -2.65
C VAL A 50 -1.17 -6.12 -3.27
N TYR A 51 -0.34 -7.12 -3.00
CA TYR A 51 -0.52 -8.46 -3.49
C TYR A 51 -0.94 -9.39 -2.36
N GLY A 52 -2.00 -10.12 -2.62
CA GLY A 52 -2.42 -11.29 -1.85
C GLY A 52 -2.05 -12.56 -2.58
N VAL A 53 -2.64 -13.67 -2.13
CA VAL A 53 -2.55 -14.95 -2.82
C VAL A 53 -3.94 -15.54 -2.95
N ASP A 54 -4.31 -15.92 -4.16
CA ASP A 54 -5.53 -16.67 -4.48
C ASP A 54 -5.14 -17.94 -5.26
N ASP A 55 -5.70 -19.08 -4.84
CA ASP A 55 -5.37 -20.43 -5.38
C ASP A 55 -3.86 -20.71 -5.57
N GLY A 56 -3.03 -20.19 -4.66
CA GLY A 56 -1.56 -20.35 -4.70
C GLY A 56 -0.82 -19.45 -5.68
N ALA A 57 -1.50 -18.53 -6.39
CA ALA A 57 -0.91 -17.53 -7.26
C ALA A 57 -0.99 -16.13 -6.64
N LEU A 58 0.01 -15.28 -6.93
CA LEU A 58 -0.07 -13.86 -6.56
C LEU A 58 -1.20 -13.18 -7.34
N CYS A 59 -1.94 -12.31 -6.65
CA CYS A 59 -2.98 -11.47 -7.24
C CYS A 59 -3.00 -10.09 -6.58
N THR A 60 -3.45 -9.07 -7.29
CA THR A 60 -3.56 -7.70 -6.80
C THR A 60 -4.84 -7.51 -5.98
N LEU A 61 -4.68 -7.19 -4.70
CA LEU A 61 -5.77 -6.81 -3.79
C LEU A 61 -6.14 -5.34 -3.99
N ALA A 62 -5.12 -4.47 -4.10
CA ALA A 62 -5.29 -3.04 -4.27
C ALA A 62 -4.16 -2.45 -5.11
N ARG A 63 -4.47 -1.40 -5.86
CA ARG A 63 -3.50 -0.61 -6.63
C ARG A 63 -3.84 0.87 -6.51
N ARG A 64 -2.85 1.69 -6.22
CA ARG A 64 -2.97 3.15 -6.19
C ARG A 64 -1.90 3.78 -7.08
N CYS A 65 -2.33 4.68 -7.96
CA CYS A 65 -1.42 5.48 -8.79
C CYS A 65 -1.25 6.87 -8.18
N VAL A 66 -0.01 7.32 -8.07
CA VAL A 66 0.35 8.66 -7.61
C VAL A 66 1.14 9.35 -8.71
N THR A 67 0.64 10.51 -9.16
CA THR A 67 1.40 11.37 -10.09
C THR A 67 2.49 12.09 -9.31
N LEU A 68 3.69 12.18 -9.89
CA LEU A 68 4.84 12.82 -9.26
C LEU A 68 5.11 14.18 -9.91
N ASP A 69 5.34 15.20 -9.07
CA ASP A 69 5.85 16.50 -9.52
C ASP A 69 7.34 16.61 -9.22
N ALA A 70 8.17 16.33 -10.24
CA ALA A 70 9.62 16.57 -10.26
C ALA A 70 10.39 16.10 -9.00
N VAL A 71 10.27 14.81 -8.68
CA VAL A 71 10.96 14.19 -7.54
C VAL A 71 12.42 13.90 -7.90
N THR A 72 13.37 14.40 -7.09
CA THR A 72 14.81 14.21 -7.33
C THR A 72 15.51 13.36 -6.26
N THR A 73 14.81 12.95 -5.20
CA THR A 73 15.35 12.12 -4.11
C THR A 73 14.32 11.11 -3.64
N VAL A 74 14.77 9.98 -3.09
CA VAL A 74 13.86 8.96 -2.55
C VAL A 74 13.09 9.47 -1.33
N ALA A 75 13.69 10.34 -0.52
CA ALA A 75 12.96 11.02 0.57
C ALA A 75 11.81 11.91 0.06
N ALA A 76 11.99 12.59 -1.09
CA ALA A 76 10.91 13.35 -1.71
C ALA A 76 9.85 12.44 -2.33
N LEU A 77 10.23 11.27 -2.86
CA LEU A 77 9.28 10.25 -3.30
C LEU A 77 8.43 9.74 -2.13
N GLU A 78 9.06 9.36 -1.03
CA GLU A 78 8.38 8.91 0.18
C GLU A 78 7.42 9.97 0.72
N ALA A 79 7.84 11.24 0.74
CA ALA A 79 6.98 12.36 1.13
C ALA A 79 5.78 12.53 0.19
N ALA A 80 5.98 12.40 -1.13
CA ALA A 80 4.90 12.47 -2.12
C ALA A 80 3.89 11.32 -1.94
N LEU A 81 4.38 10.10 -1.70
CA LEU A 81 3.53 8.94 -1.41
C LEU A 81 2.75 9.16 -0.10
N ARG A 82 3.40 9.63 0.97
CA ARG A 82 2.71 9.96 2.23
C ARG A 82 1.65 11.03 2.05
N ALA A 83 1.92 12.07 1.26
CA ALA A 83 0.96 13.14 1.01
C ALA A 83 -0.24 12.69 0.16
N ALA A 84 -0.04 11.71 -0.73
CA ALA A 84 -1.06 11.23 -1.65
C ALA A 84 -2.20 10.42 -0.98
N MET A 85 -2.04 10.09 0.31
CA MET A 85 -3.02 9.67 1.33
C MET A 85 -2.35 8.65 2.26
N GLN A 86 -2.63 8.72 3.57
CA GLN A 86 -2.25 7.73 4.56
C GLN A 86 -3.51 7.13 5.21
N PRO A 87 -3.57 5.80 5.40
CA PRO A 87 -2.60 4.83 4.89
C PRO A 87 -2.62 4.79 3.35
N LEU A 88 -1.45 4.59 2.74
CA LEU A 88 -1.28 4.58 1.28
C LEU A 88 -2.15 3.52 0.59
N ILE A 89 -2.53 2.49 1.34
CA ILE A 89 -3.35 1.37 0.92
C ILE A 89 -4.37 1.10 2.01
N ASP A 90 -5.64 1.03 1.62
CA ASP A 90 -6.73 0.50 2.44
C ASP A 90 -6.97 -0.96 2.01
N ALA A 91 -6.22 -1.89 2.61
CA ALA A 91 -6.34 -3.33 2.37
C ALA A 91 -6.13 -4.11 3.67
N PRO A 92 -6.86 -5.22 3.90
CA PRO A 92 -6.65 -6.05 5.07
C PRO A 92 -5.22 -6.61 5.12
N LEU A 93 -4.47 -6.30 6.17
CA LEU A 93 -3.11 -6.84 6.35
C LEU A 93 -3.11 -8.38 6.41
N ALA A 94 -4.16 -8.97 6.98
CA ALA A 94 -4.32 -10.42 7.09
C ALA A 94 -4.33 -11.15 5.72
N GLU A 95 -4.75 -10.46 4.66
CA GLU A 95 -4.81 -10.98 3.29
C GLU A 95 -3.61 -10.55 2.46
N THR A 96 -2.88 -9.54 2.94
CA THR A 96 -1.69 -9.00 2.28
C THR A 96 -0.51 -9.96 2.44
N ARG A 97 0.23 -10.16 1.36
CA ARG A 97 1.49 -10.90 1.35
C ARG A 97 2.66 -10.00 1.03
N GLN A 98 2.50 -9.14 0.03
CA GLN A 98 3.58 -8.31 -0.47
C GLN A 98 3.07 -6.94 -0.89
N ILE A 99 3.90 -5.93 -0.69
CA ILE A 99 3.71 -4.60 -1.25
C ILE A 99 4.75 -4.38 -2.35
N ALA A 100 4.32 -3.77 -3.46
CA ALA A 100 5.19 -3.32 -4.53
C ALA A 100 5.08 -1.81 -4.72
N VAL A 101 6.22 -1.18 -4.98
CA VAL A 101 6.34 0.23 -5.37
C VAL A 101 6.99 0.26 -6.74
N LEU A 102 6.23 0.62 -7.77
CA LEU A 102 6.67 0.62 -9.16
C LEU A 102 6.64 2.04 -9.71
N GLY A 103 7.72 2.50 -10.34
CA GLY A 103 7.77 3.81 -10.98
C GLY A 103 7.65 3.70 -12.49
N HIS A 104 6.91 4.65 -13.06
CA HIS A 104 6.53 4.71 -14.46
C HIS A 104 7.04 6.02 -15.08
N ASP A 105 7.54 5.96 -16.32
CA ASP A 105 7.97 7.15 -17.06
C ASP A 105 6.81 7.88 -17.76
N ARG A 106 5.62 7.26 -17.80
CA ARG A 106 4.37 7.87 -18.26
C ARG A 106 3.34 7.96 -17.13
N LEU A 107 2.36 8.83 -17.31
CA LEU A 107 1.26 8.99 -16.37
C LEU A 107 0.38 7.73 -16.30
N GLY A 108 0.14 7.25 -15.08
CA GLY A 108 -0.73 6.11 -14.79
C GLY A 108 0.00 4.97 -14.06
N CYS A 109 -0.61 3.79 -14.04
CA CYS A 109 0.01 2.55 -13.57
C CYS A 109 0.06 1.51 -14.71
N GLY A 110 0.67 1.91 -15.83
CA GLY A 110 0.84 1.03 -16.99
C GLY A 110 1.78 -0.13 -16.69
N GLU A 111 1.62 -1.26 -17.40
CA GLU A 111 2.38 -2.47 -17.11
C GLU A 111 3.74 -2.53 -17.82
N ASP A 112 3.93 -1.70 -18.86
CA ASP A 112 5.02 -1.79 -19.85
C ASP A 112 6.19 -0.81 -19.61
N ASP A 113 6.09 0.06 -18.62
CA ASP A 113 7.07 1.10 -18.30
C ASP A 113 7.43 1.06 -16.82
N ARG A 114 8.50 0.32 -16.49
CA ARG A 114 8.97 0.16 -15.11
C ARG A 114 10.41 0.66 -15.01
N GLU A 115 10.56 1.88 -14.52
CA GLU A 115 11.86 2.55 -14.33
C GLU A 115 12.30 2.59 -12.86
N LEU A 116 11.45 2.13 -11.95
CA LEU A 116 11.76 1.94 -10.54
C LEU A 116 10.95 0.76 -10.01
N CYS A 117 11.57 -0.07 -9.18
CA CYS A 117 10.90 -1.18 -8.52
C CYS A 117 11.39 -1.37 -7.09
N GLY A 118 10.46 -1.64 -6.19
CA GLY A 118 10.74 -2.16 -4.86
C GLY A 118 9.63 -3.09 -4.42
N PHE A 119 10.01 -4.12 -3.68
CA PHE A 119 9.10 -5.13 -3.15
C PHE A 119 9.44 -5.36 -1.68
N ALA A 120 8.42 -5.57 -0.86
CA ALA A 120 8.58 -5.91 0.55
C ALA A 120 7.49 -6.90 0.98
N ASP A 121 7.87 -7.92 1.75
CA ASP A 121 6.92 -8.85 2.35
C ASP A 121 6.31 -8.19 3.60
N ILE A 122 5.01 -8.34 3.83
CA ILE A 122 4.40 -7.78 5.04
C ILE A 122 4.96 -8.40 6.33
N ALA A 123 5.57 -9.58 6.25
CA ALA A 123 6.28 -10.19 7.36
C ALA A 123 7.51 -9.38 7.82
N ASP A 124 8.02 -8.47 6.99
CA ASP A 124 9.19 -7.64 7.26
C ASP A 124 8.85 -6.29 7.92
N VAL A 125 7.61 -6.10 8.41
CA VAL A 125 7.23 -4.90 9.15
C VAL A 125 8.09 -4.77 10.42
N GLU A 126 8.73 -3.61 10.58
CA GLU A 126 9.53 -3.24 11.74
C GLU A 126 8.83 -2.11 12.50
N GLY A 127 8.19 -2.45 13.62
CA GLY A 127 7.38 -1.49 14.38
C GLY A 127 6.09 -1.16 13.63
N ASP A 128 5.92 0.09 13.22
CA ASP A 128 4.78 0.61 12.45
C ASP A 128 5.13 0.88 10.97
N ALA A 129 6.31 0.44 10.52
CA ALA A 129 6.79 0.73 9.18
C ALA A 129 7.25 -0.52 8.42
N LEU A 130 6.91 -0.59 7.14
CA LEU A 130 7.43 -1.57 6.20
C LEU A 130 8.57 -0.94 5.38
N PRO A 131 9.82 -1.41 5.53
CA PRO A 131 10.92 -0.98 4.69
C PRO A 131 10.80 -1.59 3.28
N VAL A 132 10.80 -0.74 2.24
CA VAL A 132 10.77 -1.16 0.84
C VAL A 132 12.08 -0.77 0.15
N ALA A 133 12.87 -1.78 -0.23
CA ALA A 133 14.12 -1.58 -0.93
C ALA A 133 13.87 -1.26 -2.41
N LEU A 134 14.22 -0.05 -2.83
CA LEU A 134 14.08 0.44 -4.19
C LEU A 134 15.31 0.17 -5.05
N ARG A 135 15.05 -0.06 -6.34
CA ARG A 135 16.01 -0.14 -7.44
C ARG A 135 15.49 0.70 -8.59
N CYS A 136 16.32 1.59 -9.11
CA CYS A 136 15.96 2.45 -10.23
C CYS A 136 16.62 1.94 -11.52
N GLY A 137 15.78 1.64 -12.51
CA GLY A 137 16.15 1.14 -13.84
C GLY A 137 15.38 -0.13 -14.25
N PRO A 138 15.29 -0.41 -15.56
CA PRO A 138 14.36 -1.40 -16.11
C PRO A 138 14.73 -2.87 -15.90
N ALA A 139 16.00 -3.18 -15.61
CA ALA A 139 16.50 -4.56 -15.65
C ALA A 139 16.12 -5.44 -14.44
N ILE A 140 15.47 -4.89 -13.40
CA ILE A 140 15.19 -5.60 -12.13
C ILE A 140 13.67 -5.66 -11.84
N CYS A 141 12.86 -5.04 -12.68
CA CYS A 141 11.42 -5.05 -12.54
C CYS A 141 10.83 -6.34 -13.12
N PRO A 142 9.81 -6.96 -12.50
CA PRO A 142 9.07 -8.03 -13.16
C PRO A 142 8.46 -7.48 -14.45
N ASP A 143 8.32 -8.32 -15.48
CA ASP A 143 7.81 -7.90 -16.79
C ASP A 143 6.28 -7.80 -16.83
N SER A 144 5.59 -8.38 -15.84
CA SER A 144 4.13 -8.38 -15.74
C SER A 144 3.68 -8.05 -14.32
N VAL A 145 2.49 -7.45 -14.18
CA VAL A 145 1.85 -7.26 -12.87
C VAL A 145 0.87 -8.42 -12.65
N PRO A 146 0.71 -8.93 -11.40
CA PRO A 146 -0.36 -9.88 -11.13
C PRO A 146 -1.75 -9.33 -11.53
N PRO A 147 -2.68 -10.19 -11.96
CA PRO A 147 -4.07 -9.77 -12.16
C PRO A 147 -4.72 -9.46 -10.81
N PHE A 148 -5.84 -8.72 -10.81
CA PHE A 148 -6.63 -8.54 -9.60
C PHE A 148 -7.17 -9.87 -9.06
N CYS A 149 -7.23 -10.00 -7.74
CA CYS A 149 -7.87 -11.14 -7.09
C CYS A 149 -9.37 -11.18 -7.46
N PRO A 150 -9.97 -12.39 -7.62
CA PRO A 150 -11.37 -12.55 -8.03
C PRO A 150 -12.39 -12.04 -7.02
#